data_AF-A0A8J3QUX9-F1
#
_entry.id   AF-A0A8J3QUX9-F1
#
_cell.length_a   1.000
_cell.length_b   1.000
_cell.length_c   1.000
_cell.angle_alpha   90.00
_cell.angle_beta   90.00
_cell.angle_gamma   90.00
#
_symmetry.space_group_name_H-M   'P 1'
#
loop_
_entity.id
_entity.type
_entity.pdbx_description
1 polymer ?
#
loop_
_entity_poly.entity_id
_entity_poly.type
_entity_poly.pdbx_seq_one_letter_code
_entity_poly.pdbx_strand_id
1 'polypeptide(L)'
;MSPGDDFQPRGPAERWLDAVFDGLTGTGSGGRRALAEMEDHLRDSVGDGIGRGLDRAEAERDAVARFGSPERVARGIRSAHRNLLRPLLTGTWSLAAAAALTVGISTTLTAVLTIVIDGHLDRGVCVMVSGTSPPHPCGAGNAYYLGAEGLALVGVGLFILGALALLYPCTAEHAIAWLPRARSLLTIAVLFALASLYLLGTPYTTFVPQYRAESILLPIACAVVATSAGVLVPVSMARLQRRLVGRQIAQPS
;
A
#
# COMPACT_ATOMS: atom_id res chain seq x y z
N MET A 1 -12.40 1.52 -52.12
CA MET A 1 -13.12 1.79 -50.86
C MET A 1 -14.58 1.58 -51.18
N SER A 2 -15.12 0.39 -50.88
CA SER A 2 -16.46 -0.01 -51.31
C SER A 2 -17.50 0.66 -50.40
N PRO A 3 -18.36 1.54 -50.91
CA PRO A 3 -19.45 2.14 -50.16
C PRO A 3 -20.59 1.11 -50.11
N GLY A 4 -20.56 0.23 -49.12
CA GLY A 4 -21.55 -0.87 -49.03
C GLY A 4 -21.20 -2.00 -48.05
N ASP A 5 -20.21 -1.83 -47.16
CA ASP A 5 -20.22 -2.57 -45.89
C ASP A 5 -21.33 -1.97 -45.03
N ASP A 6 -22.55 -2.25 -45.44
CA ASP A 6 -23.77 -1.95 -44.72
C ASP A 6 -23.61 -2.54 -43.32
N PHE A 7 -23.89 -1.70 -42.32
CA PHE A 7 -23.99 -2.05 -40.90
C PHE A 7 -24.66 -3.41 -40.73
N GLN A 8 -23.88 -4.50 -40.75
CA GLN A 8 -24.41 -5.76 -40.26
C GLN A 8 -24.70 -5.51 -38.79
N PRO A 9 -25.96 -5.71 -38.34
CA PRO A 9 -26.30 -5.50 -36.95
C PRO A 9 -25.35 -6.36 -36.12
N ARG A 10 -24.56 -5.70 -35.25
CA ARG A 10 -23.56 -6.34 -34.37
C ARG A 10 -24.13 -7.62 -33.78
N GLY A 11 -23.40 -8.72 -33.84
CA GLY A 11 -23.87 -10.03 -33.37
C GLY A 11 -24.26 -10.01 -31.88
N PRO A 12 -25.01 -11.03 -31.41
CA PRO A 12 -25.29 -11.20 -29.99
C PRO A 12 -24.05 -11.07 -29.09
N ALA A 13 -22.91 -11.59 -29.55
CA ALA A 13 -21.63 -11.54 -28.85
C ALA A 13 -21.12 -10.10 -28.65
N GLU A 14 -21.03 -9.31 -29.72
CA GLU A 14 -20.54 -7.93 -29.66
C GLU A 14 -21.46 -7.04 -28.81
N ARG A 15 -22.78 -7.20 -28.92
CA ARG A 15 -23.73 -6.45 -28.07
C ARG A 15 -23.57 -6.78 -26.59
N TRP A 16 -23.25 -8.04 -26.27
CA TRP A 16 -22.98 -8.44 -24.90
C TRP A 16 -21.66 -7.85 -24.39
N LEU A 17 -20.60 -7.85 -25.21
CA LEU A 17 -19.31 -7.23 -24.87
C LEU A 17 -19.44 -5.72 -24.67
N ASP A 18 -20.20 -5.03 -25.51
CA ASP A 18 -20.50 -3.60 -25.36
C ASP A 18 -21.17 -3.33 -24.00
N ALA A 19 -22.18 -4.12 -23.63
CA ALA A 19 -22.88 -3.98 -22.36
C ALA A 19 -21.95 -4.24 -21.14
N VAL A 20 -21.05 -5.22 -21.25
CA VAL A 20 -20.02 -5.46 -20.21
C VAL A 20 -19.05 -4.30 -20.13
N PHE A 21 -18.57 -3.79 -21.27
CA PHE A 21 -17.65 -2.66 -21.34
C PHE A 21 -18.23 -1.40 -20.68
N ASP A 22 -19.48 -1.06 -21.01
CA ASP A 22 -20.21 0.04 -20.37
C ASP A 22 -20.28 -0.16 -18.86
N GLY A 23 -20.57 -1.39 -18.42
CA GLY A 23 -20.54 -1.79 -17.01
C GLY A 23 -19.18 -1.67 -16.33
N LEU A 24 -18.07 -1.76 -17.09
CA LEU A 24 -16.70 -1.64 -16.60
C LEU A 24 -16.15 -0.21 -16.64
N THR A 25 -16.92 0.78 -17.11
CA THR A 25 -16.51 2.18 -17.14
C THR A 25 -15.95 2.65 -15.78
N GLY A 26 -14.72 3.17 -15.80
CA GLY A 26 -14.01 3.67 -14.60
C GLY A 26 -13.16 2.64 -13.84
N THR A 27 -12.99 1.42 -14.37
CA THR A 27 -12.06 0.40 -13.81
C THR A 27 -10.62 0.49 -14.37
N GLY A 28 -10.38 1.33 -15.38
CA GLY A 28 -9.04 1.60 -15.90
C GLY A 28 -8.45 0.46 -16.74
N SER A 29 -7.15 0.21 -16.61
CA SER A 29 -6.44 -0.84 -17.35
C SER A 29 -6.92 -2.25 -17.01
N GLY A 30 -7.32 -2.49 -15.77
CA GLY A 30 -7.80 -3.79 -15.32
C GLY A 30 -9.12 -4.20 -15.97
N GLY A 31 -10.05 -3.26 -16.17
CA GLY A 31 -11.28 -3.52 -16.93
C GLY A 31 -11.02 -3.82 -18.40
N ARG A 32 -10.08 -3.11 -19.04
CA ARG A 32 -9.72 -3.38 -20.44
C ARG A 32 -9.10 -4.76 -20.63
N ARG A 33 -8.24 -5.20 -19.69
CA ARG A 33 -7.66 -6.55 -19.72
C ARG A 33 -8.74 -7.62 -19.54
N ALA A 34 -9.61 -7.45 -18.54
CA ALA A 34 -10.71 -8.38 -18.31
C ALA A 34 -11.64 -8.48 -19.53
N LEU A 35 -11.92 -7.36 -20.21
CA LEU A 35 -12.72 -7.37 -21.44
C LEU A 35 -12.06 -8.16 -22.57
N ALA A 36 -10.77 -7.95 -22.82
CA ALA A 36 -10.04 -8.69 -23.85
C ALA A 36 -10.04 -10.21 -23.58
N GLU A 37 -9.85 -10.60 -22.33
CA GLU A 37 -9.91 -12.02 -21.91
C GLU A 37 -11.32 -12.61 -22.09
N MET A 38 -12.37 -11.86 -21.77
CA MET A 38 -13.75 -12.30 -22.03
C MET A 38 -14.05 -12.41 -23.52
N GLU A 39 -13.54 -11.49 -24.34
CA GLU A 39 -13.67 -11.54 -25.81
C GLU A 39 -13.03 -12.80 -26.38
N ASP A 40 -11.82 -13.15 -25.93
CA ASP A 40 -11.13 -14.37 -26.36
C ASP A 40 -11.91 -15.64 -25.95
N HIS A 41 -12.36 -15.73 -24.69
CA HIS A 41 -13.18 -16.88 -24.27
C HIS A 41 -14.55 -16.96 -24.95
N LEU A 42 -15.13 -15.82 -25.31
CA LEU A 42 -16.36 -15.77 -26.08
C LEU A 42 -16.14 -16.30 -27.49
N ARG A 43 -15.04 -15.92 -28.15
CA ARG A 43 -14.65 -16.46 -29.47
C ARG A 43 -14.42 -17.96 -29.42
N ASP A 44 -13.71 -18.46 -28.42
CA ASP A 44 -13.49 -19.90 -28.22
C ASP A 44 -14.83 -20.63 -28.05
N SER A 45 -15.73 -20.10 -27.22
CA SER A 45 -17.06 -20.67 -26.98
C SER A 45 -17.94 -20.69 -28.23
N VAL A 46 -17.84 -19.65 -29.07
CA VAL A 46 -18.50 -19.59 -30.38
C VAL A 46 -17.91 -20.64 -31.32
N GLY A 47 -16.58 -20.78 -31.36
CA GLY A 47 -15.89 -21.81 -32.12
C GLY A 47 -16.34 -23.22 -31.74
N ASP A 48 -16.46 -23.50 -30.44
CA ASP A 48 -16.99 -24.76 -29.92
C ASP A 48 -18.44 -25.00 -30.37
N GLY A 49 -19.28 -23.96 -30.35
CA GLY A 49 -20.67 -24.04 -30.82
C GLY A 49 -20.76 -24.42 -32.29
N ILE A 50 -19.96 -23.77 -33.13
CA ILE A 50 -19.86 -24.07 -34.56
C ILE A 50 -19.32 -25.49 -34.78
N GLY A 51 -18.32 -25.92 -34.01
CA GLY A 51 -17.77 -27.28 -34.05
C GLY A 51 -18.80 -28.37 -33.71
N ARG A 52 -19.84 -28.03 -32.95
CA ARG A 52 -21.00 -28.90 -32.67
C ARG A 52 -22.11 -28.82 -33.72
N GLY A 53 -21.92 -28.06 -34.79
CA GLY A 53 -22.87 -27.91 -35.89
C GLY A 53 -23.94 -26.83 -35.69
N LEU A 54 -23.79 -25.94 -34.71
CA LEU A 54 -24.67 -24.77 -34.59
C LEU A 54 -24.37 -23.76 -35.69
N ASP A 55 -25.39 -23.04 -36.16
CA ASP A 55 -25.13 -21.85 -36.96
C ASP A 55 -24.38 -20.79 -36.13
N ARG A 56 -23.70 -19.85 -36.79
CA ARG A 56 -22.88 -18.84 -36.08
C ARG A 56 -23.70 -18.00 -35.10
N ALA A 57 -24.92 -17.59 -35.48
CA ALA A 57 -25.76 -16.74 -34.62
C ALA A 57 -26.32 -17.52 -33.41
N GLU A 58 -26.62 -18.80 -33.58
CA GLU A 58 -26.96 -19.75 -32.53
C GLU A 58 -25.79 -20.01 -31.60
N ALA A 59 -24.58 -20.21 -32.15
CA ALA A 59 -23.36 -20.38 -31.37
C ALA A 59 -23.05 -19.13 -30.53
N GLU A 60 -23.21 -17.93 -31.07
CA GLU A 60 -23.07 -16.67 -30.33
C GLU A 60 -24.12 -16.53 -29.21
N ARG A 61 -25.38 -16.91 -29.46
CA ARG A 61 -26.43 -16.92 -28.42
C ARG A 61 -26.15 -17.95 -27.33
N ASP A 62 -25.72 -19.16 -27.69
CA ASP A 62 -25.34 -20.21 -26.74
C ASP A 62 -24.14 -19.78 -25.90
N ALA A 63 -23.11 -19.21 -26.52
CA ALA A 63 -21.94 -18.67 -25.81
C ALA A 63 -22.36 -17.59 -24.80
N VAL A 64 -23.10 -16.55 -25.23
CA VAL A 64 -23.56 -15.49 -24.33
C VAL A 64 -24.44 -16.03 -23.19
N ALA A 65 -25.30 -17.01 -23.46
CA ALA A 65 -26.15 -17.63 -22.44
C ALA A 65 -25.33 -18.32 -21.34
N ARG A 66 -24.18 -18.92 -21.68
CA ARG A 66 -23.25 -19.56 -20.71
C ARG A 66 -22.54 -18.55 -19.82
N PHE A 67 -22.14 -17.40 -20.38
CA PHE A 67 -21.53 -16.32 -19.60
C PHE A 67 -22.53 -15.63 -18.65
N GLY A 68 -23.81 -15.61 -19.02
CA GLY A 68 -24.89 -15.02 -18.23
C GLY A 68 -25.04 -13.51 -18.43
N SER A 69 -25.71 -12.85 -17.48
CA SER A 69 -26.07 -11.42 -17.65
C SER A 69 -24.84 -10.50 -17.61
N PRO A 70 -24.72 -9.55 -18.56
CA PRO A 70 -23.56 -8.66 -18.63
C PRO A 70 -23.41 -7.80 -17.37
N GLU A 71 -24.52 -7.42 -16.72
CA GLU A 71 -24.51 -6.63 -15.48
C GLU A 71 -23.94 -7.42 -14.31
N ARG A 72 -24.23 -8.73 -14.25
CA ARG A 72 -23.72 -9.62 -13.19
C ARG A 72 -22.20 -9.79 -13.35
N VAL A 73 -21.75 -10.03 -14.58
CA VAL A 73 -20.32 -10.16 -14.91
C VAL A 73 -19.57 -8.86 -14.60
N ALA A 74 -20.04 -7.72 -15.11
CA ALA A 74 -19.42 -6.42 -14.85
C ALA A 74 -19.43 -6.05 -13.36
N ARG A 75 -20.45 -6.45 -12.59
CA ARG A 75 -20.48 -6.24 -11.14
C ARG A 75 -19.47 -7.13 -10.42
N GLY A 76 -19.32 -8.39 -10.82
CA GLY A 76 -18.31 -9.32 -10.32
C GLY A 76 -16.91 -8.76 -10.50
N ILE A 77 -16.55 -8.37 -11.72
CA ILE A 77 -15.24 -7.78 -12.05
C ILE A 77 -15.00 -6.49 -11.26
N ARG A 78 -15.99 -5.59 -11.19
CA ARG A 78 -15.89 -4.36 -10.38
C ARG A 78 -15.73 -4.62 -8.89
N SER A 79 -16.32 -5.69 -8.36
CA SER A 79 -16.18 -6.04 -6.95
C SER A 79 -14.78 -6.59 -6.66
N ALA A 80 -14.25 -7.43 -7.54
CA ALA A 80 -12.87 -7.92 -7.46
C ALA A 80 -11.84 -6.79 -7.55
N HIS A 81 -12.09 -5.79 -8.42
CA HIS A 81 -11.24 -4.60 -8.53
C HIS A 81 -11.41 -3.59 -7.39
N ARG A 82 -12.53 -3.62 -6.67
CA ARG A 82 -12.81 -2.72 -5.54
C ARG A 82 -12.09 -3.12 -4.25
N ASN A 83 -11.15 -4.06 -4.30
CA ASN A 83 -10.30 -4.44 -3.18
C ASN A 83 -9.28 -3.35 -2.82
N LEU A 84 -9.77 -2.14 -2.54
CA LEU A 84 -9.03 -0.97 -2.03
C LEU A 84 -8.34 -1.27 -0.70
N LEU A 85 -8.85 -2.25 0.05
CA LEU A 85 -8.23 -2.73 1.28
C LEU A 85 -6.84 -3.32 1.03
N ARG A 86 -6.61 -3.97 -0.11
CA ARG A 86 -5.33 -4.62 -0.40
C ARG A 86 -4.18 -3.60 -0.56
N PRO A 87 -4.26 -2.57 -1.43
CA PRO A 87 -3.21 -1.55 -1.52
C PRO A 87 -3.08 -0.72 -0.24
N LEU A 88 -4.17 -0.49 0.51
CA LEU A 88 -4.08 0.15 1.82
C LEU A 88 -3.29 -0.71 2.81
N LEU A 89 -3.59 -2.00 2.93
CA LEU A 89 -2.88 -2.92 3.82
C LEU A 89 -1.40 -3.04 3.42
N THR A 90 -1.09 -3.21 2.13
CA THR A 90 0.30 -3.29 1.67
C THR A 90 1.04 -1.97 1.91
N GLY A 91 0.39 -0.83 1.67
CA GLY A 91 0.95 0.50 1.91
C GLY A 91 1.22 0.76 3.40
N THR A 92 0.24 0.47 4.26
CA THR A 92 0.37 0.61 5.72
C THR A 92 1.46 -0.30 6.28
N TRP A 93 1.53 -1.56 5.84
CA TRP A 93 2.59 -2.47 6.27
C TRP A 93 3.97 -2.05 5.79
N SER A 94 4.08 -1.54 4.56
CA SER A 94 5.35 -1.01 4.04
C SER A 94 5.83 0.20 4.84
N LEU A 95 4.91 1.12 5.18
CA LEU A 95 5.21 2.27 6.02
C LEU A 95 5.62 1.86 7.44
N ALA A 96 4.92 0.88 8.04
CA ALA A 96 5.27 0.35 9.34
C ALA A 96 6.67 -0.29 9.35
N ALA A 97 7.02 -1.05 8.31
CA ALA A 97 8.35 -1.63 8.15
C ALA A 97 9.44 -0.57 8.05
N ALA A 98 9.23 0.46 7.23
CA ALA A 98 10.18 1.56 7.05
C ALA A 98 10.40 2.34 8.35
N ALA A 99 9.31 2.64 9.08
CA ALA A 99 9.39 3.30 10.38
C ALA A 99 10.18 2.48 11.41
N ALA A 100 9.89 1.18 11.51
CA ALA A 100 10.59 0.28 12.43
C ALA A 100 12.10 0.21 12.14
N LEU A 101 12.49 0.11 10.86
CA LEU A 101 13.89 0.06 10.46
C LEU A 101 14.67 1.30 10.88
N THR A 102 14.11 2.48 10.69
CA THR A 102 14.83 3.71 11.04
C THR A 102 14.97 3.88 12.52
N VAL A 103 13.89 3.65 13.29
CA VAL A 103 13.99 3.74 14.75
C VAL A 103 15.05 2.75 15.25
N GLY A 104 15.06 1.52 14.71
CA GLY A 104 16.09 0.52 15.01
C GLY A 104 17.51 0.98 14.64
N ILE A 105 17.73 1.51 13.43
CA ILE A 105 19.04 1.97 12.98
C ILE A 105 19.53 3.15 13.84
N SER A 106 18.65 4.12 14.11
CA SER A 106 18.99 5.31 14.89
C SER A 106 19.39 4.95 16.32
N THR A 107 18.60 4.10 16.99
CA THR A 107 18.89 3.65 18.37
C THR A 107 20.16 2.82 18.45
N THR A 108 20.39 1.93 17.48
CA THR A 108 21.63 1.14 17.38
C THR A 108 22.85 2.03 17.18
N LEU A 109 22.77 3.02 16.28
CA LEU A 109 23.87 3.95 16.01
C LEU A 109 24.19 4.80 17.25
N THR A 110 23.16 5.31 17.95
CA THR A 110 23.34 6.04 19.21
C THR A 110 24.04 5.17 20.25
N ALA A 111 23.63 3.91 20.44
CA ALA A 111 24.26 3.00 21.40
C ALA A 111 25.75 2.75 21.06
N VAL A 112 26.07 2.54 19.78
CA VAL A 112 27.47 2.36 19.33
C VAL A 112 28.29 3.61 19.59
N LEU A 113 27.76 4.80 19.27
CA LEU A 113 28.46 6.07 19.52
C LEU A 113 28.71 6.29 21.01
N THR A 114 27.75 5.99 21.88
CA THR A 114 27.94 6.06 23.34
C THR A 114 29.04 5.13 23.81
N ILE A 115 29.05 3.86 23.37
CA ILE A 115 30.10 2.90 23.73
C ILE A 115 31.49 3.37 23.27
N VAL A 116 31.59 3.90 22.05
CA VAL A 116 32.87 4.37 21.49
C VAL A 116 33.36 5.63 22.18
N ILE A 117 32.47 6.60 22.43
CA ILE A 117 32.81 7.88 23.06
C ILE A 117 33.16 7.67 24.54
N ASP A 118 32.32 6.95 25.30
CA ASP A 118 32.57 6.66 26.72
C ASP A 118 33.83 5.81 26.87
N GLY A 119 34.03 4.81 26.00
CA GLY A 119 35.27 4.01 25.98
C GLY A 119 36.53 4.82 25.64
N HIS A 120 36.40 5.98 24.97
CA HIS A 120 37.51 6.91 24.75
C HIS A 120 37.70 7.90 25.90
N LEU A 121 36.61 8.29 26.57
CA LEU A 121 36.61 9.22 27.70
C LEU A 121 36.97 8.55 29.03
N ASP A 122 36.88 7.22 29.13
CA ASP A 122 37.26 6.42 30.32
C ASP A 122 38.79 6.40 30.61
N ARG A 123 39.59 7.18 29.86
CA ARG A 123 40.93 7.59 30.32
C ARG A 123 40.90 8.81 31.27
N GLY A 124 39.73 9.40 31.51
CA GLY A 124 39.53 10.57 32.38
C GLY A 124 38.68 10.25 33.60
N VAL A 125 39.36 9.90 34.70
CA VAL A 125 38.96 10.06 36.12
C VAL A 125 37.46 10.15 36.41
N CYS A 126 36.87 9.08 36.95
CA CYS A 126 35.58 9.18 37.64
C CYS A 126 35.73 10.12 38.84
N VAL A 127 35.12 11.31 38.77
CA VAL A 127 35.02 12.21 39.93
C VAL A 127 34.09 11.56 40.94
N MET A 128 34.67 11.06 42.03
CA MET A 128 33.93 10.61 43.20
C MET A 128 33.17 11.80 43.78
N VAL A 129 31.85 11.83 43.59
CA VAL A 129 30.98 12.71 44.35
C VAL A 129 30.88 12.11 45.75
N SER A 130 31.67 12.64 46.68
CA SER A 130 31.78 12.18 48.08
C SER A 130 30.43 12.00 48.76
N GLY A 131 30.12 10.77 49.20
CA GLY A 131 28.95 10.51 50.05
C GLY A 131 28.50 9.05 50.15
N THR A 132 29.30 8.20 50.81
CA THR A 132 28.92 6.94 51.50
C THR A 132 28.27 5.77 50.73
N SER A 133 27.91 5.87 49.45
CA SER A 133 27.40 4.71 48.71
C SER A 133 28.56 3.84 48.18
N PRO A 134 28.48 2.49 48.25
CA PRO A 134 29.49 1.62 47.66
C PRO A 134 29.63 1.92 46.15
N PRO A 135 30.85 1.87 45.59
CA PRO A 135 31.08 2.17 44.19
C PRO A 135 30.32 1.17 43.31
N HIS A 136 29.22 1.63 42.70
CA HIS A 136 28.61 0.91 41.60
C HIS A 136 29.36 1.26 40.31
N PRO A 137 29.64 0.30 39.42
CA PRO A 137 30.27 0.58 38.13
C PRO A 137 29.41 1.60 37.37
N CYS A 138 29.92 2.81 37.22
CA CYS A 138 29.26 3.89 36.54
C CYS A 138 29.18 3.57 35.03
N GLY A 139 28.00 3.66 34.44
CA GLY A 139 27.85 3.91 33.00
C GLY A 139 27.62 2.71 32.09
N ALA A 140 28.29 1.57 32.28
CA ALA A 140 28.26 0.52 31.25
C ALA A 140 26.88 -0.14 31.03
N GLY A 141 26.07 -0.29 32.09
CA GLY A 141 24.82 -1.06 32.02
C GLY A 141 23.79 -0.52 31.02
N ASN A 142 23.60 0.79 30.95
CA ASN A 142 22.51 1.39 30.17
C ASN A 142 22.75 1.36 28.66
N ALA A 143 24.01 1.41 28.20
CA ALA A 143 24.35 1.39 26.78
C ALA A 143 24.04 0.03 26.12
N TYR A 144 24.23 -1.08 26.86
CA TYR A 144 23.91 -2.42 26.36
C TYR A 144 22.40 -2.65 26.18
N TYR A 145 21.56 -2.12 27.09
CA TYR A 145 20.10 -2.23 26.96
C TYR A 145 19.57 -1.44 25.75
N LEU A 146 20.04 -0.22 25.54
CA LEU A 146 19.69 0.60 24.36
C LEU A 146 20.12 -0.08 23.05
N GLY A 147 21.30 -0.68 23.02
CA GLY A 147 21.78 -1.41 21.84
C GLY A 147 20.94 -2.66 21.53
N ALA A 148 20.55 -3.42 22.56
CA ALA A 148 19.73 -4.62 22.39
C ALA A 148 18.31 -4.30 21.89
N GLU A 149 17.67 -3.26 22.42
CA GLU A 149 16.36 -2.80 21.95
C GLU A 149 16.41 -2.28 20.52
N GLY A 150 17.47 -1.54 20.16
CA GLY A 150 17.68 -1.06 18.79
C GLY A 150 17.85 -2.18 17.78
N LEU A 151 18.69 -3.18 18.08
CA LEU A 151 18.88 -4.38 17.25
C LEU A 151 17.59 -5.18 17.06
N ALA A 152 16.76 -5.30 18.10
CA ALA A 152 15.47 -5.97 18.01
C ALA A 152 14.52 -5.25 17.03
N LEU A 153 14.46 -3.92 17.07
CA LEU A 153 13.64 -3.12 16.15
C LEU A 153 14.14 -3.20 14.69
N VAL A 154 15.46 -3.24 14.47
CA VAL A 154 16.04 -3.51 13.14
C VAL A 154 15.60 -4.88 12.65
N GLY A 155 15.70 -5.91 13.50
CA GLY A 155 15.28 -7.28 13.18
C GLY A 155 13.81 -7.36 12.78
N VAL A 156 12.92 -6.71 13.52
CA VAL A 156 11.48 -6.64 13.20
C VAL A 156 11.26 -5.92 11.86
N GLY A 157 11.93 -4.79 11.63
CA GLY A 157 11.84 -4.06 10.37
C GLY A 157 12.27 -4.89 9.16
N LEU A 158 13.40 -5.60 9.26
CA LEU A 158 13.90 -6.49 8.22
C LEU A 158 12.96 -7.69 7.99
N PHE A 159 12.40 -8.26 9.06
CA PHE A 159 11.44 -9.35 8.95
C PHE A 159 10.18 -8.94 8.19
N ILE A 160 9.61 -7.76 8.50
CA ILE A 160 8.43 -7.24 7.79
C ILE A 160 8.77 -6.98 6.32
N LEU A 161 9.92 -6.37 6.02
CA LEU A 161 10.37 -6.18 4.63
C LEU A 161 10.57 -7.51 3.90
N GLY A 162 11.18 -8.50 4.55
CA GLY A 162 11.38 -9.84 3.99
C GLY A 162 10.06 -10.55 3.70
N ALA A 163 9.11 -10.48 4.62
CA ALA A 163 7.76 -11.01 4.42
C ALA A 163 7.04 -10.30 3.25
N LEU A 164 7.15 -8.96 3.16
CA LEU A 164 6.60 -8.20 2.03
C LEU A 164 7.27 -8.57 0.70
N ALA A 165 8.59 -8.77 0.68
CA ALA A 165 9.33 -9.18 -0.50
C ALA A 165 8.96 -10.61 -0.96
N LEU A 166 8.70 -11.54 -0.04
CA LEU A 166 8.21 -12.89 -0.36
C LEU A 166 6.75 -12.89 -0.85
N LEU A 167 5.93 -11.98 -0.34
CA LEU A 167 4.56 -11.77 -0.80
C LEU A 167 4.51 -10.99 -2.12
N TYR A 168 5.56 -10.24 -2.47
CA TYR A 168 5.62 -9.41 -3.67
C TYR A 168 5.41 -10.22 -4.97
N PRO A 169 6.10 -11.36 -5.24
CA PRO A 169 5.84 -12.21 -6.40
C PRO A 169 4.37 -12.65 -6.53
N CYS A 170 3.71 -12.96 -5.42
CA CYS A 170 2.28 -13.33 -5.39
C CYS A 170 1.34 -12.13 -5.69
N THR A 171 1.89 -10.92 -5.77
CA THR A 171 1.17 -9.68 -6.13
C THR A 171 1.67 -9.02 -7.41
N ALA A 172 2.83 -9.44 -7.91
CA ALA A 172 3.62 -8.73 -8.92
C ALA A 172 3.06 -8.87 -10.34
N GLU A 173 2.23 -9.87 -10.63
CA GLU A 173 1.55 -9.98 -11.93
C GLU A 173 0.66 -8.75 -12.26
N HIS A 174 0.37 -7.91 -11.25
CA HIS A 174 -0.47 -6.71 -11.39
C HIS A 174 0.19 -5.40 -10.92
N ALA A 175 1.44 -5.42 -10.44
CA ALA A 175 1.99 -4.32 -9.63
C ALA A 175 2.89 -3.29 -10.37
N ILE A 176 3.29 -3.53 -11.62
CA ILE A 176 4.27 -2.66 -12.32
C ILE A 176 3.76 -1.22 -12.56
N ALA A 177 2.45 -0.96 -12.44
CA ALA A 177 1.90 0.39 -12.54
C ALA A 177 1.88 1.19 -11.22
N TRP A 178 2.24 0.57 -10.08
CA TRP A 178 2.03 1.14 -8.73
C TRP A 178 3.30 1.57 -8.01
N LEU A 179 4.49 1.51 -8.63
CA LEU A 179 5.65 2.18 -8.03
C LEU A 179 5.29 3.66 -7.86
N PRO A 180 5.29 4.19 -6.62
CA PRO A 180 5.02 5.60 -6.38
C PRO A 180 5.99 6.39 -7.25
N ARG A 181 5.46 7.27 -8.12
CA ARG A 181 6.27 8.19 -8.93
C ARG A 181 7.32 8.80 -8.01
N ALA A 182 8.59 8.84 -8.42
CA ALA A 182 9.75 9.24 -7.60
C ALA A 182 9.52 10.44 -6.65
N ARG A 183 8.62 11.36 -7.01
CA ARG A 183 8.15 12.46 -6.15
C ARG A 183 7.57 12.01 -4.80
N SER A 184 6.79 10.93 -4.71
CA SER A 184 6.20 10.47 -3.44
C SER A 184 7.28 9.89 -2.51
N LEU A 185 8.24 9.15 -3.07
CA LEU A 185 9.39 8.65 -2.32
C LEU A 185 10.26 9.81 -1.81
N LEU A 186 10.44 10.87 -2.62
CA LEU A 186 11.12 12.09 -2.20
C LEU A 186 10.39 12.77 -1.03
N THR A 187 9.06 12.90 -1.07
CA THR A 187 8.31 13.53 0.02
C THR A 187 8.42 12.74 1.32
N ILE A 188 8.31 11.41 1.25
CA ILE A 188 8.50 10.54 2.41
C ILE A 188 9.91 10.71 2.95
N ALA A 189 10.94 10.64 2.10
CA ALA A 189 12.34 10.83 2.50
C ALA A 189 12.59 12.20 3.16
N VAL A 190 12.00 13.28 2.64
CA VAL A 190 12.13 14.64 3.20
C VAL A 190 11.47 14.75 4.56
N LEU A 191 10.22 14.28 4.73
CA LEU A 191 9.53 14.29 6.03
C LEU A 191 10.31 13.52 7.08
N PHE A 192 10.94 12.43 6.64
CA PHE A 192 11.74 11.57 7.48
C PHE A 192 13.07 12.20 7.88
N ALA A 193 13.76 12.87 6.94
CA ALA A 193 14.94 13.66 7.23
C ALA A 193 14.64 14.79 8.22
N LEU A 194 13.49 15.46 8.07
CA LEU A 194 13.05 16.52 9.00
C LEU A 194 12.74 15.98 10.40
N ALA A 195 12.08 14.82 10.51
CA ALA A 195 11.80 14.17 11.79
C ALA A 195 13.10 13.74 12.50
N SER A 196 14.05 13.15 11.77
CA SER A 196 15.36 12.80 12.29
C SER A 196 16.16 14.03 12.74
N LEU A 197 16.11 15.13 11.98
CA LEU A 197 16.78 16.38 12.33
C LEU A 197 16.17 17.01 13.61
N TYR A 198 14.85 16.93 13.78
CA TYR A 198 14.16 17.39 14.98
C TYR A 198 14.55 16.57 16.22
N LEU A 199 14.66 15.25 16.08
CA LEU A 199 15.10 14.36 17.16
C LEU A 199 16.59 14.54 17.51
N LEU A 200 17.43 14.86 16.53
CA LEU A 200 18.85 15.18 16.77
C LEU A 200 19.03 16.57 17.40
N GLY A 201 18.17 17.53 17.04
CA GLY A 201 18.22 18.91 17.52
C GLY A 201 17.56 19.13 18.87
N THR A 202 16.81 18.15 19.40
CA THR A 202 16.26 18.22 20.75
C THR A 202 17.35 17.76 21.72
N PRO A 203 17.95 18.67 22.51
CA PRO A 203 19.00 18.27 23.43
C PRO A 203 18.42 17.25 24.42
N TYR A 204 19.10 16.11 24.56
CA TYR A 204 18.84 14.98 25.48
C TYR A 204 18.83 15.38 26.97
N THR A 205 18.74 16.66 27.31
CA THR A 205 18.90 17.21 28.65
C THR A 205 17.65 17.15 29.52
N THR A 206 16.57 16.46 29.12
CA THR A 206 15.30 16.47 29.89
C THR A 206 14.77 15.14 30.41
N PHE A 207 15.41 13.97 30.23
CA PHE A 207 14.85 12.73 30.78
C PHE A 207 15.85 11.73 31.37
N VAL A 208 16.14 11.92 32.66
CA VAL A 208 16.20 10.85 33.67
C VAL A 208 15.45 11.42 34.88
N PRO A 209 14.46 10.76 35.53
CA PRO A 209 13.97 9.39 35.42
C PRO A 209 12.44 9.26 35.17
N GLN A 210 11.97 8.03 34.92
CA GLN A 210 10.55 7.60 34.78
C GLN A 210 9.91 7.75 33.39
N TYR A 211 10.51 7.11 32.37
CA TYR A 211 9.75 6.73 31.17
C TYR A 211 8.78 5.58 31.50
N ARG A 212 7.51 5.92 31.80
CA ARG A 212 6.40 5.00 31.52
C ARG A 212 6.28 4.89 30.00
N ALA A 213 6.18 3.68 29.47
CA ALA A 213 5.98 3.38 28.05
C ALA A 213 4.78 4.12 27.40
N GLU A 214 3.91 4.75 28.20
CA GLU A 214 2.77 5.57 27.78
C GLU A 214 3.17 6.81 26.94
N SER A 215 4.35 7.39 27.15
CA SER A 215 4.74 8.65 26.47
C SER A 215 5.32 8.46 25.06
N ILE A 216 5.81 7.26 24.70
CA ILE A 216 6.31 6.95 23.35
C ILE A 216 5.17 6.49 22.42
N LEU A 217 4.14 5.84 22.97
CA LEU A 217 3.00 5.34 22.19
C LEU A 217 2.09 6.47 21.68
N LEU A 218 2.01 7.61 22.39
CA LEU A 218 1.15 8.73 22.01
C LEU A 218 1.55 9.42 20.68
N PRO A 219 2.83 9.79 20.43
CA PRO A 219 3.22 10.39 19.15
C PRO A 219 3.10 9.41 17.98
N ILE A 220 3.37 8.12 18.20
CA ILE A 220 3.20 7.07 17.19
C ILE A 220 1.70 6.90 16.86
N ALA A 221 0.83 6.85 17.87
CA ALA A 221 -0.62 6.78 17.68
C ALA A 221 -1.15 8.03 16.94
N CYS A 222 -0.70 9.23 17.29
CA CYS A 222 -1.07 10.47 16.59
C CYS A 222 -0.60 10.49 15.13
N ALA A 223 0.62 10.01 14.84
CA ALA A 223 1.12 9.93 13.47
C ALA A 223 0.32 8.93 12.62
N VAL A 224 -0.08 7.80 13.21
CA VAL A 224 -0.95 6.79 12.56
C VAL A 224 -2.36 7.35 12.33
N VAL A 225 -2.92 8.10 13.28
CA VAL A 225 -4.25 8.74 13.14
C VAL A 225 -4.22 9.87 12.10
N ALA A 226 -3.16 10.68 12.05
CA ALA A 226 -3.02 11.75 11.07
C ALA A 226 -2.86 11.23 9.63
N THR A 227 -2.09 10.16 9.44
CA THR A 227 -1.94 9.51 8.12
C THR A 227 -3.23 8.81 7.68
N SER A 228 -3.98 8.20 8.59
CA SER A 228 -5.28 7.59 8.25
C SER A 228 -6.37 8.63 7.96
N ALA A 229 -6.36 9.78 8.63
CA ALA A 229 -7.26 10.91 8.32
C ALA A 229 -6.97 11.53 6.95
N GLY A 230 -5.70 11.68 6.57
CA GLY A 230 -5.30 12.21 5.26
C GLY A 230 -5.73 11.36 4.06
N VAL A 231 -5.91 10.05 4.25
CA VAL A 231 -6.38 9.12 3.19
C VAL A 231 -7.91 9.10 3.07
N LEU A 232 -8.64 9.42 4.15
CA LEU A 232 -10.11 9.40 4.16
C LEU A 232 -10.74 10.64 3.48
N VAL A 233 -10.09 11.79 3.52
CA VAL A 233 -10.59 13.05 2.91
C VAL A 233 -10.69 13.01 1.37
N PRO A 234 -9.71 12.49 0.59
CA PRO A 234 -9.83 12.48 -0.87
C PRO A 234 -10.87 11.47 -1.40
N VAL A 235 -11.14 10.39 -0.66
CA VAL A 235 -12.10 9.34 -1.09
C VAL A 235 -13.55 9.80 -0.97
N SER A 236 -13.88 10.61 0.03
CA SER A 236 -15.21 11.19 0.21
C SER A 236 -15.51 12.30 -0.81
N MET A 237 -14.52 13.12 -1.17
CA MET A 237 -14.69 14.15 -2.21
C MET A 237 -14.92 13.54 -3.61
N ALA A 238 -14.17 12.48 -3.97
CA ALA A 238 -14.34 11.79 -5.25
C ALA A 238 -15.72 11.10 -5.40
N ARG A 239 -16.30 10.60 -4.30
CA ARG A 239 -17.67 10.05 -4.31
C ARG A 239 -18.74 11.14 -4.41
N LEU A 240 -18.50 12.31 -3.81
CA LEU A 240 -19.43 13.44 -3.89
C LEU A 240 -19.49 14.02 -5.31
N GLN A 241 -18.34 14.20 -5.97
CA GLN A 241 -18.31 14.68 -7.36
C GLN A 241 -19.03 13.73 -8.34
N ARG A 242 -18.87 12.40 -8.21
CA ARG A 242 -19.59 11.45 -9.06
C ARG A 242 -21.11 11.46 -8.84
N ARG A 243 -21.57 11.68 -7.61
CA ARG A 243 -23.02 11.80 -7.33
C ARG A 243 -23.63 13.09 -7.89
N LEU A 244 -22.85 14.17 -7.96
CA LEU A 244 -23.31 15.44 -8.52
C LEU A 244 -23.36 15.38 -10.05
N VAL A 245 -22.33 14.80 -10.71
CA VAL A 245 -22.31 14.64 -12.17
C VAL A 245 -23.39 13.65 -12.64
N GLY A 246 -23.64 12.56 -11.89
CA GLY A 246 -24.70 11.61 -12.22
C GLY A 246 -26.12 12.16 -12.12
N ARG A 247 -26.36 13.23 -11.34
CA ARG A 247 -27.67 13.88 -11.22
C ARG A 247 -27.96 14.87 -12.36
N GLN A 248 -26.93 15.45 -12.98
CA GLN A 248 -27.12 16.41 -14.08
C GLN A 248 -27.57 15.75 -15.40
N ILE A 249 -27.37 14.45 -15.57
CA ILE A 249 -27.72 13.73 -16.82
C ILE A 249 -29.18 13.20 -16.77
N ALA A 250 -29.82 13.21 -15.60
CA ALA A 250 -31.15 12.62 -15.40
C ALA A 250 -32.30 13.64 -15.33
N GLN A 251 -32.13 14.87 -15.83
CA GLN A 251 -33.25 15.78 -16.04
C GLN A 251 -33.72 15.70 -17.49
N PRO A 252 -34.84 15.02 -17.78
CA PRO A 252 -35.50 15.12 -19.08
C PRO A 252 -36.10 16.52 -19.23
N SER A 253 -35.80 17.16 -20.36
CA SER A 253 -36.50 18.33 -20.89
C SER A 253 -37.89 17.96 -21.38
#